data_AF-A0A3B9VK32-F1
#
_entry.id   AF-A0A3B9VK32-F1
#
_cell.length_a   1.000
_cell.length_b   1.000
_cell.length_c   1.000
_cell.angle_alpha   90.00
_cell.angle_beta   90.00
_cell.angle_gamma   90.00
#
_symmetry.space_group_name_H-M   'P 1'
#
loop_
_entity.id
_entity.type
_entity.pdbx_description
1 polymer ?
#
loop_
_entity_poly.entity_id
_entity_poly.type
_entity_poly.pdbx_seq_one_letter_code
_entity_poly.pdbx_strand_id
1 'polypeptide(L)'
;MAKSASEISRLNAKSTFSKADSDIVTSSSVLGKPAKDFPYPAPLTEHGNAKIISVVNQKGGVGKTTTTINLGAAFAELGRRVLLIDFDPQHSLSIGLNVSTRDIEGSVYNLLMDESTQVSDFLLKTSVPGMDMIPAHEDLSGAEGGLVNVIAREKILKRVLSTVTDFYDVILIDCQPSLGLLTVNALTASHWVLVPLECEYFALRGVALLDDIIKKVKANTNPDIELLGILPTMFDKKTVHSREV
;
A
#
# COMPACT_ATOMS: atom_id res chain seq x y z
N MET A 1 40.89 -17.37 -2.50
CA MET A 1 39.60 -18.00 -2.87
C MET A 1 38.65 -17.79 -1.70
N ALA A 2 37.90 -16.69 -1.72
CA ALA A 2 36.92 -16.37 -0.67
C ALA A 2 35.57 -16.95 -1.07
N LYS A 3 35.01 -17.83 -0.24
CA LYS A 3 33.63 -18.28 -0.37
C LYS A 3 32.72 -17.13 0.02
N SER A 4 31.89 -16.70 -0.94
CA SER A 4 30.77 -15.80 -0.74
C SER A 4 29.82 -16.39 0.29
N ALA A 5 29.68 -15.72 1.43
CA ALA A 5 28.60 -15.94 2.38
C ALA A 5 27.53 -14.89 2.10
N SER A 6 26.54 -15.24 1.28
CA SER A 6 25.29 -14.49 1.15
C SER A 6 24.13 -15.43 1.51
N GLU A 7 24.09 -15.85 2.77
CA GLU A 7 22.89 -16.43 3.38
C GLU A 7 22.23 -15.36 4.24
N ILE A 8 21.30 -14.60 3.64
CA ILE A 8 20.28 -13.89 4.40
C ILE A 8 18.93 -14.17 3.72
N SER A 9 18.30 -15.26 4.12
CA SER A 9 16.84 -15.37 4.09
C SER A 9 16.36 -15.21 5.52
N ARG A 10 15.87 -14.02 5.82
CA ARG A 10 15.01 -13.77 6.99
C ARG A 10 13.79 -13.03 6.48
N LEU A 11 13.01 -13.76 5.68
CA LEU A 11 11.79 -13.29 5.06
C LEU A 11 10.63 -13.40 6.04
N ASN A 12 10.10 -12.27 6.49
CA ASN A 12 8.78 -12.20 7.14
C ASN A 12 7.62 -12.18 6.13
N ALA A 13 7.89 -12.39 4.84
CA ALA A 13 6.90 -12.62 3.78
C ALA A 13 7.30 -13.88 2.99
N LYS A 14 6.44 -14.90 2.93
CA LYS A 14 6.74 -16.13 2.19
C LYS A 14 6.97 -15.80 0.71
N SER A 15 8.17 -16.11 0.20
CA SER A 15 8.50 -15.85 -1.20
C SER A 15 7.63 -16.69 -2.13
N THR A 16 7.02 -16.05 -3.13
CA THR A 16 6.18 -16.74 -4.12
C THR A 16 6.98 -17.49 -5.19
N PHE A 17 8.31 -17.30 -5.23
CA PHE A 17 9.21 -17.91 -6.21
C PHE A 17 9.92 -19.18 -5.70
N SER A 18 9.74 -19.53 -4.43
CA SER A 18 10.23 -20.80 -3.89
C SER A 18 9.45 -21.95 -4.53
N LYS A 19 10.09 -22.69 -5.46
CA LYS A 19 9.57 -23.97 -5.97
C LYS A 19 9.38 -25.04 -4.88
N ALA A 20 9.89 -24.80 -3.66
CA ALA A 20 9.80 -25.74 -2.56
C ALA A 20 8.46 -25.65 -1.79
N ASP A 21 7.63 -24.63 -2.03
CA ASP A 21 6.39 -24.44 -1.28
C ASP A 21 5.22 -25.16 -1.99
N SER A 22 5.18 -26.49 -1.87
CA SER A 22 4.08 -27.34 -2.34
C SER A 22 2.72 -27.06 -1.68
N ASP A 23 2.69 -26.19 -0.67
CA ASP A 23 1.54 -25.94 0.19
C ASP A 23 0.83 -24.61 -0.13
N ILE A 24 1.18 -23.93 -1.23
CA ILE A 24 0.50 -22.69 -1.63
C ILE A 24 -0.89 -23.03 -2.18
N VAL A 25 -1.90 -22.84 -1.33
CA VAL A 25 -3.31 -22.89 -1.70
C VAL A 25 -3.63 -21.70 -2.61
N THR A 26 -3.97 -21.96 -3.88
CA THR A 26 -4.28 -20.94 -4.89
C THR A 26 -5.78 -20.68 -4.97
N SER A 27 -6.19 -19.52 -5.51
CA SER A 27 -7.61 -19.23 -5.77
C SER A 27 -8.27 -20.30 -6.65
N SER A 28 -7.52 -20.90 -7.59
CA SER A 28 -8.02 -21.99 -8.43
C SER A 28 -8.25 -23.28 -7.63
N SER A 29 -7.34 -23.67 -6.74
CA SER A 29 -7.52 -24.85 -5.88
C SER A 29 -8.66 -24.64 -4.88
N VAL A 30 -8.79 -23.43 -4.35
CA VAL A 30 -9.90 -23.05 -3.45
C VAL A 30 -11.23 -23.06 -4.19
N LEU A 31 -11.33 -22.51 -5.39
CA LEU A 31 -12.61 -22.41 -6.11
C LEU A 31 -12.94 -23.66 -6.94
N GLY A 32 -12.05 -24.65 -7.01
CA GLY A 32 -12.22 -25.81 -7.89
C GLY A 32 -12.27 -25.44 -9.37
N LYS A 33 -11.62 -24.34 -9.74
CA LYS A 33 -11.57 -23.81 -11.11
C LYS A 33 -10.22 -24.14 -11.74
N PRO A 34 -10.13 -24.28 -13.07
CA PRO A 34 -8.83 -24.40 -13.73
C PRO A 34 -7.95 -23.20 -13.38
N ALA A 35 -6.67 -23.44 -13.11
CA ALA A 35 -5.70 -22.38 -12.88
C ALA A 35 -5.67 -21.46 -14.11
N LYS A 36 -5.83 -20.16 -13.89
CA LYS A 36 -5.48 -19.16 -14.89
C LYS A 36 -4.03 -18.80 -14.68
N ASP A 37 -3.19 -19.21 -15.62
CA ASP A 37 -1.81 -18.76 -15.65
C ASP A 37 -1.76 -17.34 -16.20
N PHE A 38 -1.19 -16.43 -15.40
CA PHE A 38 -0.86 -15.09 -15.86
C PHE A 38 0.60 -15.11 -16.33
N PRO A 39 0.92 -14.46 -17.45
CA PRO A 39 2.31 -14.38 -17.89
C PRO A 39 3.14 -13.67 -16.83
N TYR A 40 4.34 -14.19 -16.58
CA TYR A 40 5.32 -13.45 -15.77
C TYR A 40 5.58 -12.10 -16.43
N PRO A 41 5.52 -10.99 -15.67
CA PRO A 41 5.85 -9.69 -16.21
C PRO A 41 7.27 -9.70 -16.76
N ALA A 42 7.48 -9.03 -17.90
CA ALA A 42 8.82 -8.81 -18.40
C ALA A 42 9.67 -8.05 -17.34
N PRO A 43 10.97 -8.34 -17.23
CA PRO A 43 11.88 -7.54 -16.41
C PRO A 43 11.83 -6.07 -16.83
N LEU A 44 11.94 -5.17 -15.85
CA LEU A 44 12.07 -3.75 -16.15
C LEU A 44 13.43 -3.48 -16.80
N THR A 45 13.42 -2.74 -17.91
CA THR A 45 14.64 -2.27 -18.59
C THR A 45 15.11 -0.92 -18.05
N GLU A 46 14.20 -0.15 -17.47
CA GLU A 46 14.42 1.19 -16.90
C GLU A 46 13.59 1.33 -15.61
N HIS A 47 14.04 2.21 -14.71
CA HIS A 47 13.35 2.50 -13.45
C HIS A 47 12.84 3.95 -13.40
N GLY A 48 11.83 4.20 -12.57
CA GLY A 48 11.22 5.51 -12.33
C GLY A 48 9.78 5.62 -12.84
N ASN A 49 9.23 6.84 -12.85
CA ASN A 49 7.84 7.13 -13.22
C ASN A 49 6.82 6.30 -12.42
N ALA A 50 6.94 6.40 -11.09
CA ALA A 50 6.21 5.55 -10.17
C ALA A 50 4.70 5.49 -10.42
N LYS A 51 4.16 4.27 -10.44
CA LYS A 51 2.72 4.05 -10.30
C LYS A 51 2.33 4.05 -8.83
N ILE A 52 1.57 5.08 -8.46
CA ILE A 52 1.08 5.29 -7.10
C ILE A 52 -0.26 4.57 -6.91
N ILE A 53 -0.33 3.67 -5.93
CA ILE A 53 -1.51 2.85 -5.61
C ILE A 53 -1.89 3.07 -4.15
N SER A 54 -3.12 3.52 -3.90
CA SER A 54 -3.66 3.59 -2.55
C SER A 54 -4.45 2.32 -2.21
N VAL A 55 -4.16 1.76 -1.04
CA VAL A 55 -4.86 0.59 -0.50
C VAL A 55 -5.87 1.09 0.54
N VAL A 56 -7.15 1.13 0.18
CA VAL A 56 -8.19 1.87 0.94
C VAL A 56 -9.38 1.00 1.27
N ASN A 57 -9.84 1.10 2.52
CA ASN A 57 -11.14 0.62 2.97
C ASN A 57 -11.48 1.28 4.32
N GLN A 58 -12.72 1.76 4.44
CA GLN A 58 -13.28 2.32 5.67
C GLN A 58 -13.27 1.32 6.85
N LYS A 59 -13.42 0.02 6.60
CA LYS A 59 -13.44 -0.99 7.65
C LYS A 59 -12.01 -1.31 8.12
N GLY A 60 -11.80 -1.32 9.43
CA GLY A 60 -10.58 -1.85 10.04
C GLY A 60 -10.46 -3.36 9.88
N GLY A 61 -9.24 -3.90 9.91
CA GLY A 61 -9.01 -5.36 9.93
C GLY A 61 -9.21 -6.10 8.60
N VAL A 62 -9.58 -5.44 7.50
CA VAL A 62 -9.83 -6.10 6.20
C VAL A 62 -8.57 -6.53 5.42
N GLY A 63 -7.39 -6.43 6.02
CA GLY A 63 -6.12 -6.81 5.38
C GLY A 63 -5.47 -5.73 4.50
N LYS A 64 -5.71 -4.43 4.75
CA LYS A 64 -5.03 -3.32 4.04
C LYS A 64 -3.52 -3.39 4.16
N THR A 65 -3.00 -3.27 5.38
CA THR A 65 -1.57 -3.35 5.67
C THR A 65 -0.96 -4.66 5.18
N THR A 66 -1.63 -5.79 5.41
CA THR A 66 -1.18 -7.10 4.90
C THR A 66 -1.05 -7.09 3.39
N THR A 67 -2.03 -6.53 2.68
CA THR A 67 -2.00 -6.40 1.22
C THR A 67 -0.84 -5.49 0.80
N THR A 68 -0.68 -4.33 1.44
CA THR A 68 0.38 -3.37 1.13
C THR A 68 1.78 -4.00 1.26
N ILE A 69 2.04 -4.71 2.35
CA ILE A 69 3.32 -5.41 2.60
C ILE A 69 3.58 -6.47 1.53
N ASN A 70 2.61 -7.38 1.33
CA ASN A 70 2.83 -8.52 0.45
C ASN A 70 2.88 -8.11 -1.02
N LEU A 71 2.08 -7.13 -1.44
CA LEU A 71 2.13 -6.57 -2.78
C LEU A 71 3.45 -5.84 -3.03
N GLY A 72 3.93 -5.06 -2.05
CA GLY A 72 5.22 -4.40 -2.12
C GLY A 72 6.37 -5.40 -2.26
N ALA A 73 6.38 -6.44 -1.43
CA ALA A 73 7.38 -7.49 -1.50
C ALA A 73 7.34 -8.22 -2.86
N ALA A 74 6.14 -8.57 -3.37
CA ALA A 74 5.99 -9.22 -4.67
C ALA A 74 6.48 -8.34 -5.83
N PHE A 75 6.24 -7.02 -5.77
CA PHE A 75 6.80 -6.10 -6.75
C PHE A 75 8.33 -6.05 -6.67
N ALA A 76 8.90 -5.97 -5.47
CA ALA A 76 10.35 -5.96 -5.25
C ALA A 76 11.02 -7.26 -5.72
N GLU A 77 10.42 -8.43 -5.46
CA GLU A 77 10.91 -9.74 -5.95
C GLU A 77 10.99 -9.81 -7.47
N LEU A 78 10.10 -9.09 -8.17
CA LEU A 78 10.10 -8.96 -9.62
C LEU A 78 11.02 -7.82 -10.12
N GLY A 79 11.89 -7.29 -9.27
CA GLY A 79 12.91 -6.30 -9.60
C GLY A 79 12.44 -4.86 -9.61
N ARG A 80 11.30 -4.52 -9.00
CA ARG A 80 10.77 -3.14 -8.96
C ARG A 80 11.34 -2.42 -7.76
N ARG A 81 11.59 -1.13 -7.88
CA ARG A 81 11.87 -0.23 -6.75
C ARG A 81 10.54 0.20 -6.14
N VAL A 82 10.33 -0.14 -4.88
CA VAL A 82 9.05 0.06 -4.20
C VAL A 82 9.23 1.00 -3.02
N LEU A 83 8.33 1.98 -2.90
CA LEU A 83 8.18 2.81 -1.71
C LEU A 83 6.84 2.51 -1.06
N LEU A 84 6.86 2.21 0.24
CA LEU A 84 5.64 2.09 1.03
C LEU A 84 5.43 3.34 1.88
N ILE A 85 4.22 3.87 1.92
CA ILE A 85 3.84 5.00 2.76
C ILE A 85 2.88 4.48 3.82
N ASP A 86 3.31 4.50 5.08
CA ASP A 86 2.43 4.24 6.22
C ASP A 86 1.55 5.47 6.44
N PHE A 87 0.28 5.40 6.04
CA PHE A 87 -0.69 6.49 6.14
C PHE A 87 -1.82 6.13 7.12
N ASP A 88 -1.46 5.37 8.14
CA ASP A 88 -2.30 5.00 9.28
C ASP A 88 -1.62 5.42 10.60
N PRO A 89 -2.24 6.29 11.43
CA PRO A 89 -1.71 6.67 12.73
C PRO A 89 -1.43 5.49 13.70
N GLN A 90 -1.92 4.28 13.39
CA GLN A 90 -1.66 3.07 14.17
C GLN A 90 -0.31 2.39 13.86
N HIS A 91 0.44 2.85 12.85
CA HIS A 91 1.76 2.30 12.49
C HIS A 91 1.77 0.82 12.15
N SER A 92 0.64 0.30 11.66
CA SER A 92 0.48 -1.14 11.39
C SER A 92 1.51 -1.63 10.37
N LEU A 93 1.90 -0.77 9.41
CA LEU A 93 2.86 -1.11 8.38
C LEU A 93 4.27 -1.30 8.94
N SER A 94 4.71 -0.35 9.75
CA SER A 94 6.02 -0.39 10.41
C SER A 94 6.17 -1.63 11.30
N ILE A 95 5.13 -1.95 12.07
CA ILE A 95 5.06 -3.15 12.91
C ILE A 95 5.07 -4.42 12.05
N GLY A 96 4.25 -4.47 10.99
CA GLY A 96 4.16 -5.64 10.11
C GLY A 96 5.45 -5.96 9.37
N LEU A 97 6.27 -4.94 9.07
CA LEU A 97 7.59 -5.10 8.47
C LEU A 97 8.72 -5.33 9.47
N ASN A 98 8.43 -5.22 10.77
CA ASN A 98 9.42 -5.27 11.86
C ASN A 98 10.58 -4.27 11.64
N VAL A 99 10.24 -3.05 11.20
CA VAL A 99 11.20 -1.96 11.00
C VAL A 99 11.25 -1.12 12.28
N SER A 100 12.46 -0.89 12.79
CA SER A 100 12.66 0.01 13.94
C SER A 100 12.52 1.46 13.50
N THR A 101 11.59 2.18 14.12
CA THR A 101 11.42 3.64 13.94
C THR A 101 12.11 4.45 15.03
N ARG A 102 12.87 3.80 15.94
CA ARG A 102 13.46 4.45 17.12
C ARG A 102 14.52 5.52 16.77
N ASP A 103 15.19 5.36 15.64
CA ASP A 103 16.33 6.18 15.25
C ASP A 103 15.97 7.29 14.24
N ILE A 104 14.70 7.38 13.83
CA ILE A 104 14.19 8.48 12.99
C ILE A 104 13.23 9.33 13.81
N GLU A 105 13.59 10.61 13.95
CA GLU A 105 12.71 11.64 14.49
C GLU A 105 11.86 12.22 13.35
N GLY A 106 10.74 11.57 13.05
CA GLY A 106 9.73 12.07 12.12
C GLY A 106 9.04 11.00 11.30
N SER A 107 8.10 11.43 10.47
CA SER A 107 7.22 10.54 9.72
C SER A 107 6.58 11.24 8.53
N VAL A 108 5.67 10.55 7.85
CA VAL A 108 4.80 11.17 6.85
C VAL A 108 4.05 12.39 7.40
N TYR A 109 3.76 12.45 8.71
CA TYR A 109 3.13 13.63 9.32
C TYR A 109 3.96 14.89 9.10
N ASN A 110 5.28 14.82 9.32
CA ASN A 110 6.18 15.96 9.14
C ASN A 110 6.18 16.42 7.67
N LEU A 111 6.20 15.48 6.73
CA LEU A 111 6.10 15.77 5.29
C LEU A 111 4.79 16.49 4.92
N LEU A 112 3.71 16.26 5.67
CA LEU A 112 2.43 16.94 5.43
C LEU A 112 2.38 18.34 6.04
N MET A 113 3.11 18.59 7.13
CA MET A 113 3.00 19.81 7.94
C MET A 113 4.09 20.84 7.64
N ASP A 114 5.27 20.40 7.21
CA ASP A 114 6.44 21.26 7.02
C ASP A 114 7.01 21.10 5.61
N GLU A 115 6.79 22.12 4.77
CA GLU A 115 7.28 22.15 3.38
C GLU A 115 8.81 22.19 3.27
N SER A 116 9.55 22.43 4.36
CA SER A 116 11.01 22.36 4.37
C SER A 116 11.57 20.95 4.49
N THR A 117 10.74 19.98 4.89
CA THR A 117 11.13 18.58 5.02
C THR A 117 11.11 17.85 3.68
N GLN A 118 11.98 16.87 3.53
CA GLN A 118 12.12 16.05 2.33
C GLN A 118 11.82 14.59 2.63
N VAL A 119 11.32 13.85 1.62
CA VAL A 119 11.03 12.41 1.76
C VAL A 119 12.27 11.63 2.23
N SER A 120 13.47 12.04 1.81
CA SER A 120 14.74 11.44 2.24
C SER A 120 15.00 11.50 3.73
N ASP A 121 14.44 12.48 4.43
CA ASP A 121 14.70 12.73 5.85
C ASP A 121 14.08 11.65 6.73
N PHE A 122 13.02 10.99 6.23
CA PHE A 122 12.25 9.97 6.96
C PHE A 122 12.25 8.61 6.24
N LEU A 123 13.15 8.41 5.27
CA LEU A 123 13.22 7.18 4.48
C LEU A 123 13.86 6.05 5.27
N LEU A 124 13.11 4.96 5.46
CA LEU A 124 13.57 3.74 6.13
C LEU A 124 13.77 2.61 5.13
N LYS A 125 14.86 1.86 5.31
CA LYS A 125 15.10 0.62 4.60
C LYS A 125 14.34 -0.52 5.26
N THR A 126 13.68 -1.36 4.46
CA THR A 126 13.05 -2.59 4.95
C THR A 126 14.03 -3.75 4.87
N SER A 127 13.63 -4.92 5.39
CA SER A 127 14.38 -6.16 5.22
C SER A 127 14.30 -6.74 3.80
N VAL A 128 13.45 -6.20 2.93
CA VAL A 128 13.27 -6.64 1.54
C VAL A 128 14.10 -5.75 0.61
N PRO A 129 15.07 -6.29 -0.14
CA PRO A 129 15.86 -5.50 -1.08
C PRO A 129 14.99 -4.82 -2.13
N GLY A 130 15.26 -3.54 -2.41
CA GLY A 130 14.49 -2.74 -3.38
C GLY A 130 13.17 -2.21 -2.83
N MET A 131 12.86 -2.42 -1.55
CA MET A 131 11.67 -1.91 -0.89
C MET A 131 12.03 -1.01 0.29
N ASP A 132 11.62 0.25 0.18
CA ASP A 132 11.80 1.28 1.20
C ASP A 132 10.43 1.68 1.79
N MET A 133 10.44 2.40 2.91
CA MET A 133 9.21 2.90 3.52
C MET A 133 9.35 4.27 4.17
N ILE A 134 8.23 5.00 4.27
CA ILE A 134 8.06 6.17 5.13
C ILE A 134 7.12 5.76 6.27
N PRO A 135 7.52 5.91 7.54
CA PRO A 135 6.69 5.55 8.68
C PRO A 135 5.57 6.57 8.93
N ALA A 136 4.57 6.17 9.71
CA ALA A 136 3.56 7.06 10.28
C ALA A 136 4.02 7.62 11.64
N HIS A 137 3.27 8.57 12.18
CA HIS A 137 3.33 9.00 13.59
C HIS A 137 1.91 9.04 14.16
N GLU A 138 1.74 8.91 15.49
CA GLU A 138 0.43 9.02 16.14
C GLU A 138 -0.21 10.40 15.93
N ASP A 139 0.63 11.44 15.79
CA ASP A 139 0.23 12.81 15.45
C ASP A 139 -0.48 12.92 14.09
N LEU A 140 -0.33 11.93 13.22
CA LEU A 140 -1.08 11.86 11.96
C LEU A 140 -2.59 11.88 12.21
N SER A 141 -3.06 11.41 13.37
CA SER A 141 -4.47 11.52 13.79
C SER A 141 -4.96 12.97 13.93
N GLY A 142 -4.07 13.90 14.30
CA GLY A 142 -4.33 15.33 14.42
C GLY A 142 -4.08 16.13 13.15
N ALA A 143 -3.56 15.51 12.09
CA ALA A 143 -3.19 16.18 10.85
C ALA A 143 -4.35 16.97 10.23
N GLU A 144 -5.58 16.46 10.30
CA GLU A 144 -6.73 17.15 9.72
C GLU A 144 -6.98 18.53 10.36
N GLY A 145 -6.71 18.66 11.67
CA GLY A 145 -6.80 19.92 12.40
C GLY A 145 -5.72 20.91 12.00
N GLY A 146 -4.47 20.44 11.82
CA GLY A 146 -3.35 21.27 11.37
C GLY A 146 -3.54 21.81 9.94
N LEU A 147 -4.28 21.07 9.11
CA LEU A 147 -4.50 21.41 7.69
C LEU A 147 -5.74 22.27 7.43
N VAL A 148 -6.47 22.72 8.46
CA VAL A 148 -7.76 23.41 8.28
C VAL A 148 -7.65 24.65 7.39
N ASN A 149 -6.58 25.44 7.58
CA ASN A 149 -6.36 26.71 6.87
C ASN A 149 -5.40 26.56 5.67
N VAL A 150 -4.96 25.34 5.36
CA VAL A 150 -4.02 25.10 4.26
C VAL A 150 -4.78 25.08 2.94
N ILE A 151 -4.33 25.91 2.00
CA ILE A 151 -4.89 25.95 0.64
C ILE A 151 -4.51 24.66 -0.10
N ALA A 152 -5.48 24.06 -0.78
CA ALA A 152 -5.29 22.80 -1.51
C ALA A 152 -4.72 21.67 -0.63
N ARG A 153 -5.15 21.62 0.64
CA ARG A 153 -4.75 20.62 1.64
C ARG A 153 -4.98 19.17 1.20
N GLU A 154 -5.86 18.93 0.24
CA GLU A 154 -6.15 17.64 -0.37
C GLU A 154 -5.02 17.16 -1.31
N LYS A 155 -4.11 18.06 -1.72
CA LYS A 155 -3.03 17.80 -2.67
C LYS A 155 -1.65 17.71 -2.01
N ILE A 156 -1.56 17.79 -0.68
CA ILE A 156 -0.28 17.86 0.01
C ILE A 156 0.54 16.60 -0.25
N LEU A 157 -0.04 15.41 -0.04
CA LEU A 157 0.67 14.16 -0.28
C LEU A 157 1.09 14.01 -1.76
N LYS A 158 0.28 14.51 -2.69
CA LYS A 158 0.63 14.51 -4.12
C LYS A 158 1.89 15.33 -4.40
N ARG A 159 2.01 16.52 -3.78
CA ARG A 159 3.20 17.37 -3.90
C ARG A 159 4.42 16.68 -3.30
N VAL A 160 4.29 16.13 -2.10
CA VAL A 160 5.37 15.36 -1.44
C VAL A 160 5.87 14.22 -2.33
N LEU A 161 4.97 13.35 -2.81
CA LEU A 161 5.34 12.17 -3.59
C LEU A 161 5.90 12.50 -4.97
N SER A 162 5.50 13.63 -5.58
CA SER A 162 6.06 14.07 -6.87
C SER A 162 7.57 14.30 -6.86
N THR A 163 8.17 14.52 -5.68
CA THR A 163 9.63 14.68 -5.54
C THR A 163 10.39 13.37 -5.66
N VAL A 164 9.71 12.23 -5.54
CA VAL A 164 10.33 10.89 -5.52
C VAL A 164 9.85 9.95 -6.61
N THR A 165 8.93 10.37 -7.49
CA THR A 165 8.37 9.51 -8.55
C THR A 165 9.41 8.96 -9.51
N ASP A 166 10.53 9.65 -9.71
CA ASP A 166 11.60 9.22 -10.64
C ASP A 166 12.53 8.17 -10.04
N PHE A 167 12.46 7.93 -8.71
CA PHE A 167 13.34 6.97 -8.03
C PHE A 167 12.69 5.59 -7.82
N TYR A 168 11.37 5.52 -7.91
CA TYR A 168 10.58 4.31 -7.67
C TYR A 168 9.74 3.94 -8.89
N ASP A 169 9.44 2.66 -9.00
CA ASP A 169 8.55 2.13 -10.03
C ASP A 169 7.11 2.02 -9.50
N VAL A 170 6.98 1.77 -8.19
CA VAL A 170 5.70 1.64 -7.50
C VAL A 170 5.76 2.35 -6.16
N ILE A 171 4.72 3.12 -5.84
CA ILE A 171 4.50 3.68 -4.50
C ILE A 171 3.17 3.12 -3.99
N LEU A 172 3.18 2.43 -2.85
CA LEU A 172 1.97 1.92 -2.20
C LEU A 172 1.66 2.75 -0.96
N ILE A 173 0.42 3.22 -0.84
CA ILE A 173 -0.04 4.00 0.32
C ILE A 173 -0.98 3.13 1.16
N ASP A 174 -0.57 2.81 2.39
CA ASP A 174 -1.38 2.06 3.36
C ASP A 174 -2.28 3.03 4.14
N CYS A 175 -3.55 3.10 3.78
CA CYS A 175 -4.45 4.10 4.37
C CYS A 175 -5.11 3.61 5.66
N GLN A 176 -5.30 4.53 6.61
CA GLN A 176 -6.14 4.32 7.80
C GLN A 176 -7.57 3.84 7.48
N PRO A 177 -8.26 3.17 8.42
CA PRO A 177 -9.67 2.79 8.31
C PRO A 177 -10.63 4.00 8.45
N SER A 178 -10.51 4.95 7.54
CA SER A 178 -11.26 6.20 7.52
C SER A 178 -11.48 6.65 6.07
N LEU A 179 -12.44 7.55 5.88
CA LEU A 179 -12.74 8.20 4.60
C LEU A 179 -12.63 9.74 4.70
N GLY A 180 -11.81 10.22 5.65
CA GLY A 180 -11.54 11.63 5.90
C GLY A 180 -10.51 12.26 4.95
N LEU A 181 -9.93 13.40 5.36
CA LEU A 181 -9.00 14.21 4.58
C LEU A 181 -7.71 13.46 4.22
N LEU A 182 -7.21 12.60 5.11
CA LEU A 182 -6.03 11.77 4.80
C LEU A 182 -6.34 10.81 3.64
N THR A 183 -7.48 10.13 3.68
CA THR A 183 -7.88 9.26 2.57
C THR A 183 -8.05 10.06 1.27
N VAL A 184 -8.62 11.27 1.33
CA VAL A 184 -8.69 12.17 0.16
C VAL A 184 -7.30 12.56 -0.36
N ASN A 185 -6.32 12.80 0.52
CA ASN A 185 -4.93 13.05 0.12
C ASN A 185 -4.31 11.86 -0.61
N ALA A 186 -4.47 10.66 -0.05
CA ALA A 186 -3.99 9.41 -0.65
C ALA A 186 -4.60 9.17 -2.04
N LEU A 187 -5.92 9.32 -2.17
CA LEU A 187 -6.62 9.20 -3.45
C LEU A 187 -6.18 10.28 -4.44
N THR A 188 -6.01 11.52 -3.98
CA THR A 188 -5.56 12.63 -4.85
C THR A 188 -4.14 12.43 -5.38
N ALA A 189 -3.28 11.75 -4.62
CA ALA A 189 -1.92 11.40 -5.03
C ALA A 189 -1.84 10.15 -5.91
N SER A 190 -2.88 9.31 -5.94
CA SER A 190 -2.82 7.98 -6.54
C SER A 190 -3.25 7.94 -7.99
N HIS A 191 -2.63 7.04 -8.76
CA HIS A 191 -3.14 6.66 -10.08
C HIS A 191 -4.23 5.59 -9.92
N TRP A 192 -4.03 4.68 -8.99
CA TRP A 192 -4.88 3.51 -8.79
C TRP A 192 -5.34 3.35 -7.35
N VAL A 193 -6.56 2.81 -7.20
CA VAL A 193 -7.13 2.45 -5.90
C VAL A 193 -7.37 0.95 -5.85
N LEU A 194 -6.82 0.29 -4.85
CA LEU A 194 -7.08 -1.11 -4.53
C LEU A 194 -7.91 -1.18 -3.25
N VAL A 195 -8.98 -1.98 -3.26
CA VAL A 195 -9.92 -2.08 -2.13
C VAL A 195 -9.89 -3.50 -1.56
N PRO A 196 -9.05 -3.78 -0.54
CA PRO A 196 -9.12 -5.03 0.20
C PRO A 196 -10.44 -5.13 0.91
N LEU A 197 -11.12 -6.26 0.78
CA LEU A 197 -12.46 -6.45 1.26
C LEU A 197 -12.61 -7.83 1.90
N GLU A 198 -12.93 -7.84 3.18
CA GLU A 198 -13.27 -9.07 3.89
C GLU A 198 -14.61 -9.60 3.37
N CYS A 199 -14.68 -10.89 3.07
CA CYS A 199 -15.85 -11.50 2.45
C CYS A 199 -17.01 -11.73 3.44
N GLU A 200 -17.58 -10.62 3.94
CA GLU A 200 -18.72 -10.56 4.85
C GLU A 200 -19.92 -9.81 4.26
N TYR A 201 -21.11 -10.05 4.81
CA TYR A 201 -22.39 -9.56 4.29
C TYR A 201 -22.48 -8.02 4.14
N PHE A 202 -21.84 -7.24 5.02
CA PHE A 202 -21.90 -5.77 4.98
C PHE A 202 -20.78 -5.10 4.16
N ALA A 203 -19.90 -5.88 3.54
CA ALA A 203 -18.68 -5.38 2.93
C ALA A 203 -18.93 -4.46 1.72
N LEU A 204 -20.01 -4.71 0.96
CA LEU A 204 -20.35 -3.93 -0.24
C LEU A 204 -20.82 -2.49 0.07
N ARG A 205 -21.35 -2.23 1.28
CA ARG A 205 -21.80 -0.88 1.66
C ARG A 205 -20.64 0.11 1.75
N GLY A 206 -19.49 -0.34 2.29
CA GLY A 206 -18.29 0.49 2.38
C GLY A 206 -17.70 0.83 1.00
N VAL A 207 -17.84 -0.07 0.03
CA VAL A 207 -17.39 0.13 -1.35
C VAL A 207 -18.18 1.24 -2.04
N ALA A 208 -19.51 1.27 -1.86
CA ALA A 208 -20.35 2.31 -2.46
C ALA A 208 -19.97 3.72 -1.99
N LEU A 209 -19.69 3.88 -0.68
CA LEU A 209 -19.25 5.16 -0.13
C LEU A 209 -17.87 5.58 -0.65
N LEU A 210 -16.94 4.61 -0.79
CA LEU A 210 -15.63 4.87 -1.37
C LEU A 210 -15.73 5.27 -2.86
N ASP A 211 -16.61 4.63 -3.63
CA ASP A 211 -16.87 4.99 -5.04
C ASP A 211 -17.36 6.44 -5.18
N ASP A 212 -18.26 6.90 -4.31
CA ASP A 212 -18.71 8.29 -4.28
C ASP A 212 -17.56 9.27 -3.98
N ILE A 213 -16.63 8.89 -3.11
CA ILE A 213 -15.45 9.71 -2.81
C ILE A 213 -14.49 9.72 -4.00
N ILE A 214 -14.22 8.57 -4.62
CA ILE A 214 -13.37 8.47 -5.81
C ILE A 214 -13.92 9.36 -6.93
N LYS A 215 -15.24 9.35 -7.17
CA LYS A 215 -15.90 10.23 -8.15
C LYS A 215 -15.68 11.71 -7.84
N LYS A 216 -15.80 12.11 -6.58
CA LYS A 216 -15.53 13.50 -6.15
C LYS A 216 -14.07 13.87 -6.31
N VAL A 217 -13.13 13.01 -5.92
CA VAL A 217 -11.70 13.21 -6.12
C VAL A 217 -11.39 13.34 -7.61
N LYS A 218 -11.94 12.46 -8.45
CA LYS A 218 -11.78 12.49 -9.90
C LYS A 218 -12.23 13.81 -10.52
N ALA A 219 -13.38 14.32 -10.08
CA ALA A 219 -13.94 15.57 -10.60
C ALA A 219 -13.18 16.84 -10.15
N ASN A 220 -12.54 16.81 -8.98
CA ASN A 220 -12.04 18.05 -8.35
C ASN A 220 -10.52 18.12 -8.20
N THR A 221 -9.84 17.01 -7.91
CA THR A 221 -8.42 17.03 -7.49
C THR A 221 -7.52 16.10 -8.28
N ASN A 222 -8.03 15.00 -8.84
CA ASN A 222 -7.23 14.01 -9.55
C ASN A 222 -8.00 13.30 -10.69
N PRO A 223 -8.09 13.89 -11.89
CA PRO A 223 -8.82 13.32 -13.03
C PRO A 223 -8.34 11.94 -13.49
N ASP A 224 -7.09 11.59 -13.21
CA ASP A 224 -6.46 10.36 -13.70
C ASP A 224 -6.65 9.16 -12.75
N ILE A 225 -7.32 9.36 -11.61
CA ILE A 225 -7.56 8.27 -10.67
C ILE A 225 -8.49 7.20 -11.26
N GLU A 226 -8.12 5.94 -11.08
CA GLU A 226 -8.93 4.79 -11.47
C GLU A 226 -9.04 3.77 -10.33
N LEU A 227 -10.18 3.11 -10.24
CA LEU A 227 -10.36 1.96 -9.38
C LEU A 227 -9.71 0.76 -10.07
N LEU A 228 -8.60 0.25 -9.50
CA LEU A 228 -7.91 -0.94 -10.01
C LEU A 228 -8.76 -2.20 -9.80
N GLY A 229 -9.41 -2.28 -8.63
CA GLY A 229 -10.34 -3.35 -8.32
C GLY A 229 -10.54 -3.57 -6.84
N ILE A 230 -11.36 -4.58 -6.55
CA ILE A 230 -11.63 -5.09 -5.22
C ILE A 230 -10.81 -6.36 -5.03
N LEU A 231 -10.13 -6.47 -3.90
CA LEU A 231 -9.36 -7.65 -3.51
C LEU A 231 -10.07 -8.37 -2.37
N PRO A 232 -10.76 -9.49 -2.63
CA PRO A 232 -11.33 -10.31 -1.58
C PRO A 232 -10.22 -10.84 -0.65
N THR A 233 -10.37 -10.62 0.66
CA THR A 233 -9.45 -11.06 1.70
C THR A 233 -10.17 -11.96 2.71
N MET A 234 -9.39 -12.75 3.46
CA MET A 234 -9.89 -13.66 4.51
C MET A 234 -10.96 -14.66 3.99
N PHE A 235 -10.84 -15.08 2.74
CA PHE A 235 -11.77 -16.01 2.13
C PHE A 235 -11.79 -17.36 2.86
N ASP A 236 -12.97 -17.78 3.35
CA ASP A 236 -13.19 -19.13 3.87
C ASP A 236 -14.26 -19.87 3.07
N LYS A 237 -13.84 -20.91 2.35
CA LYS A 237 -14.68 -21.78 1.50
C LYS A 237 -15.86 -22.41 2.26
N LYS A 238 -15.75 -22.57 3.58
CA LYS A 238 -16.79 -23.17 4.42
C LYS A 238 -17.97 -22.23 4.66
N THR A 239 -17.79 -20.93 4.51
CA THR A 239 -18.85 -19.96 4.75
C THR A 239 -19.62 -19.66 3.46
N VAL A 240 -20.94 -19.47 3.59
CA VAL A 240 -21.79 -19.06 2.45
C VAL A 240 -21.42 -17.64 2.02
N HIS A 241 -21.22 -16.74 2.98
CA HIS A 241 -20.87 -15.34 2.73
C HIS A 241 -19.58 -15.16 1.93
N SER A 242 -18.53 -15.96 2.20
CA SER A 242 -17.30 -15.88 1.40
C SER A 242 -17.49 -16.25 -0.06
N ARG A 243 -18.46 -17.10 -0.39
CA ARG A 243 -18.71 -17.57 -1.77
C ARG A 243 -19.63 -16.65 -2.57
N GLU A 244 -20.40 -15.80 -1.90
CA GLU A 244 -21.41 -14.92 -2.51
C GLU A 244 -20.91 -13.50 -2.77
N VAL A 245 -19.85 -13.07 -2.09
CA VAL A 245 -19.13 -11.79 -2.29
C VAL A 245 -18.13 -11.91 -3.42
#